data_AF-A0A3S4E6R8-F1
#
_entry.id   AF-A0A3S4E6R8-F1
#
_cell.length_a   1.000
_cell.length_b   1.000
_cell.length_c   1.000
_cell.angle_alpha   90.00
_cell.angle_beta   90.00
_cell.angle_gamma   90.00
#
_symmetry.space_group_name_H-M   'P 1'
#
loop_
_entity.id
_entity.type
_entity.pdbx_description
1 polymer ?
#
loop_
_entity_poly.entity_id
_entity_poly.type
_entity_poly.pdbx_seq_one_letter_code
_entity_poly.pdbx_strand_id
1 'polypeptide(L)'
;MYDLLPGGQTMWFLFIALMLVILLALFGRSLWRSFSSGASARFDVTEIPADLPGSREFIVRDDKTGALLQFLTIQGHGRIVSVEVPARHRGTGTELELFEASLSAVPDIAWWTWPPTTPEGSVALRQLAQRRPELTFWDASGARIV
;
A
#
# COMPACT_ATOMS: atom_id res chain seq x y z
N MET A 1 -49.70 27.36 -6.73
CA MET A 1 -50.39 26.48 -7.70
C MET A 1 -49.62 25.16 -7.81
N TYR A 2 -49.90 24.22 -6.90
CA TYR A 2 -49.58 22.80 -7.04
C TYR A 2 -50.64 22.03 -6.25
N ASP A 3 -51.87 22.02 -6.74
CA ASP A 3 -52.95 21.23 -6.14
C ASP A 3 -53.91 20.79 -7.25
N LEU A 4 -53.46 19.85 -8.07
CA LEU A 4 -54.29 19.15 -9.05
C LEU A 4 -53.74 17.74 -9.21
N LEU A 5 -54.02 16.88 -8.21
CA LEU A 5 -54.29 15.42 -8.30
C LEU A 5 -54.21 14.80 -6.89
N PRO A 6 -55.30 14.23 -6.34
CA PRO A 6 -55.24 13.51 -5.07
C PRO A 6 -54.42 12.23 -5.27
N GLY A 7 -53.22 12.21 -4.68
CA GLY A 7 -52.22 11.16 -4.89
C GLY A 7 -50.87 11.66 -5.44
N GLY A 8 -50.73 12.95 -5.77
CA GLY A 8 -49.48 13.52 -6.29
C GLY A 8 -48.30 13.38 -5.32
N GLN A 9 -48.53 13.58 -4.01
CA GLN A 9 -47.48 13.48 -2.99
C GLN A 9 -47.02 12.02 -2.78
N THR A 10 -47.94 11.06 -2.74
CA THR A 10 -47.63 9.63 -2.62
C THR A 10 -46.94 9.07 -3.86
N MET A 11 -47.37 9.50 -5.05
CA MET A 11 -46.68 9.17 -6.32
C MET A 11 -45.26 9.76 -6.36
N TRP A 12 -45.06 10.96 -5.82
CA TRP A 12 -43.73 11.57 -5.70
C TRP A 12 -42.82 10.78 -4.75
N PHE A 13 -43.33 10.34 -3.59
CA PHE A 13 -42.58 9.49 -2.67
C PHE A 13 -42.22 8.14 -3.28
N LEU A 14 -43.14 7.51 -4.02
CA LEU A 14 -42.88 6.27 -4.74
C LEU A 14 -41.81 6.47 -5.82
N PHE A 15 -41.84 7.59 -6.53
CA PHE A 15 -40.84 7.92 -7.54
C PHE A 15 -39.46 8.17 -6.94
N ILE A 16 -39.36 8.93 -5.84
CA ILE A 16 -38.08 9.09 -5.12
C ILE A 16 -37.57 7.73 -4.63
N ALA A 17 -38.42 6.93 -4.00
CA ALA A 17 -38.02 5.63 -3.46
C ALA A 17 -37.52 4.70 -4.57
N LEU A 18 -38.21 4.65 -5.70
CA LEU A 18 -37.80 3.87 -6.87
C LEU A 18 -36.47 4.38 -7.45
N MET A 19 -36.30 5.70 -7.56
CA MET A 19 -35.04 6.29 -8.02
C MET A 19 -33.87 5.95 -7.08
N LEU A 20 -34.10 5.96 -5.77
CA LEU A 20 -33.10 5.65 -4.75
C LEU A 20 -32.72 4.16 -4.80
N VAL A 21 -33.69 3.26 -5.05
CA VAL A 21 -33.44 1.84 -5.30
C VAL A 21 -32.66 1.61 -6.59
N ILE A 22 -32.97 2.32 -7.67
CA ILE A 22 -32.23 2.24 -8.93
C ILE A 22 -30.80 2.77 -8.76
N LEU A 23 -30.61 3.88 -8.04
CA LEU A 23 -29.29 4.39 -7.70
C LEU A 23 -28.51 3.40 -6.82
N LEU A 24 -29.13 2.80 -5.81
CA LEU A 24 -28.52 1.72 -5.02
C LEU A 24 -28.22 0.47 -5.85
N ALA A 25 -29.01 0.12 -6.85
CA ALA A 25 -28.72 -1.02 -7.72
C ALA A 25 -27.57 -0.74 -8.69
N LEU A 26 -27.52 0.48 -9.27
CA LEU A 26 -26.50 0.90 -10.22
C LEU A 26 -25.17 1.22 -9.53
N PHE A 27 -25.21 1.95 -8.42
CA PHE A 27 -24.03 2.35 -7.66
C PHE A 27 -23.72 1.43 -6.49
N GLY A 28 -24.61 0.54 -6.07
CA GLY A 28 -24.34 -0.38 -4.96
C GLY A 28 -23.11 -1.23 -5.21
N ARG A 29 -22.91 -1.71 -6.45
CA ARG A 29 -21.72 -2.48 -6.83
C ARG A 29 -20.45 -1.63 -6.96
N SER A 30 -20.58 -0.35 -7.32
CA SER A 30 -19.46 0.61 -7.42
C SER A 30 -19.03 1.11 -6.04
N LEU A 31 -19.99 1.51 -5.22
CA LEU A 31 -19.79 1.92 -3.82
C LEU A 31 -19.30 0.75 -2.99
N TRP A 32 -19.78 -0.49 -3.21
CA TRP A 32 -19.19 -1.66 -2.56
C TRP A 32 -17.74 -1.87 -2.97
N ARG A 33 -17.33 -1.66 -4.22
CA ARG A 33 -15.89 -1.77 -4.58
C ARG A 33 -15.03 -0.70 -3.93
N SER A 34 -15.56 0.49 -3.70
CA SER A 34 -14.86 1.58 -3.00
C SER A 34 -14.91 1.48 -1.47
N PHE A 35 -15.91 0.79 -0.90
CA PHE A 35 -15.99 0.50 0.54
C PHE A 35 -15.38 -0.87 0.92
N SER A 36 -15.27 -1.80 -0.03
CA SER A 36 -14.67 -3.13 0.19
C SER A 36 -13.15 -3.13 0.11
N SER A 37 -12.50 -2.00 -0.17
CA SER A 37 -11.09 -1.79 0.17
C SER A 37 -10.89 -1.39 1.64
N GLY A 38 -11.98 -1.20 2.39
CA GLY A 38 -11.98 -0.68 3.75
C GLY A 38 -12.15 -1.74 4.85
N ALA A 39 -11.41 -2.85 4.78
CA ALA A 39 -11.04 -3.60 5.97
C ALA A 39 -9.54 -3.38 6.15
N SER A 40 -9.20 -2.29 6.86
CA SER A 40 -7.87 -1.69 7.01
C SER A 40 -6.75 -2.72 7.22
N ALA A 41 -6.13 -3.16 6.12
CA ALA A 41 -4.74 -3.55 6.18
C ALA A 41 -3.99 -2.25 6.46
N ARG A 42 -3.29 -2.17 7.60
CA ARG A 42 -2.49 -1.00 8.00
C ARG A 42 -1.55 -0.52 6.88
N PHE A 43 -1.12 -1.47 6.04
CA PHE A 43 -0.25 -1.23 4.90
C PHE A 43 -1.04 -1.38 3.60
N ASP A 44 -1.05 -0.31 2.82
CA ASP A 44 -1.53 -0.32 1.44
C ASP A 44 -0.36 -0.65 0.51
N VAL A 45 -0.52 -1.68 -0.32
CA VAL A 45 0.52 -2.14 -1.26
C VAL A 45 0.00 -1.94 -2.68
N THR A 46 0.61 -1.01 -3.39
CA THR A 46 0.32 -0.75 -4.79
C THR A 46 1.39 -1.37 -5.67
N GLU A 47 0.99 -2.26 -6.58
CA GLU A 47 1.85 -2.78 -7.63
C GLU A 47 1.72 -1.92 -8.89
N ILE A 48 2.85 -1.50 -9.45
CA ILE A 48 2.97 -0.72 -10.67
C ILE A 48 3.75 -1.57 -11.69
N PRO A 49 3.19 -1.84 -12.88
CA PRO A 49 3.93 -2.51 -13.94
C PRO A 49 5.08 -1.58 -14.36
N ALA A 50 6.30 -2.09 -14.30
CA ALA A 50 7.46 -1.30 -14.70
C ALA A 50 7.68 -1.39 -16.22
N ASP A 51 8.32 -0.36 -16.78
CA ASP A 51 8.56 -0.25 -18.23
C ASP A 51 9.46 -1.36 -18.78
N LEU A 52 10.22 -2.04 -17.91
CA LEU A 52 11.15 -3.10 -18.28
C LEU A 52 10.51 -4.50 -18.13
N PRO A 53 10.68 -5.37 -19.13
CA PRO A 53 10.11 -6.72 -19.09
C PRO A 53 10.67 -7.52 -17.93
N GLY A 54 9.78 -8.11 -17.12
CA GLY A 54 10.14 -8.92 -15.96
C GLY A 54 10.48 -8.12 -14.70
N SER A 55 10.31 -6.80 -14.73
CA SER A 55 10.38 -5.96 -13.54
C SER A 55 8.99 -5.55 -13.05
N ARG A 56 8.85 -5.39 -11.73
CA ARG A 56 7.65 -4.83 -11.09
C ARG A 56 8.06 -3.83 -10.05
N GLU A 57 7.33 -2.74 -9.97
CA GLU A 57 7.49 -1.71 -8.96
C GLU A 57 6.40 -1.84 -7.91
N PHE A 58 6.75 -1.59 -6.65
CA PHE A 58 5.84 -1.65 -5.53
C PHE A 58 6.01 -0.42 -4.66
N ILE A 59 4.88 0.10 -4.21
CA ILE A 59 4.79 1.17 -3.21
C ILE A 59 4.01 0.62 -2.03
N VAL A 60 4.66 0.59 -0.87
CA VAL A 60 4.05 0.21 0.41
C VAL A 60 3.87 1.45 1.22
N ARG A 61 2.64 1.75 1.60
CA ARG A 61 2.28 2.91 2.43
C ARG A 61 1.70 2.44 3.75
N ASP A 62 2.19 2.99 4.86
CA ASP A 62 1.58 2.81 6.18
C ASP A 62 0.58 3.94 6.44
N ASP A 63 -0.71 3.62 6.44
CA ASP A 63 -1.78 4.59 6.66
C ASP A 63 -1.76 5.20 8.07
N LYS A 64 -1.17 4.50 9.05
CA LYS A 64 -1.10 4.97 10.44
C LYS A 64 -0.05 6.06 10.61
N THR A 65 1.13 5.86 10.02
CA THR A 65 2.28 6.74 10.21
C THR A 65 2.44 7.75 9.07
N GLY A 66 1.90 7.44 7.90
CA GLY A 66 2.15 8.15 6.63
C GLY A 66 3.50 7.81 6.03
N ALA A 67 4.14 6.72 6.47
CA ALA A 67 5.43 6.29 5.97
C ALA A 67 5.27 5.53 4.65
N LEU A 68 6.30 5.60 3.80
CA LEU A 68 6.29 5.04 2.45
C LEU A 68 7.59 4.31 2.17
N LEU A 69 7.49 3.14 1.55
CA LEU A 69 8.62 2.37 1.06
C LEU A 69 8.35 1.98 -0.39
N GLN A 70 9.26 2.38 -1.28
CA GLN A 70 9.19 2.10 -2.71
C GLN A 70 10.32 1.16 -3.10
N PHE A 71 9.99 0.11 -3.85
CA PHE A 71 10.99 -0.84 -4.30
C PHE A 71 10.67 -1.42 -5.68
N LEU A 72 11.72 -1.83 -6.36
CA LEU A 72 11.68 -2.50 -7.64
C LEU A 72 12.05 -3.96 -7.45
N THR A 73 11.46 -4.83 -8.25
CA THR A 73 11.77 -6.25 -8.26
C THR A 73 12.18 -6.66 -9.65
N ILE A 74 13.30 -7.38 -9.76
CA ILE A 74 13.85 -7.85 -11.03
C ILE A 74 14.43 -9.25 -10.79
N GLN A 75 13.87 -10.28 -11.43
CA GLN A 75 14.40 -11.64 -11.44
C GLN A 75 14.78 -12.19 -10.03
N GLY A 76 13.93 -11.98 -9.03
CA GLY A 76 14.17 -12.46 -7.65
C GLY A 76 15.05 -11.56 -6.79
N HIS A 77 15.46 -10.39 -7.30
CA HIS A 77 16.13 -9.33 -6.55
C HIS A 77 15.17 -8.18 -6.27
N GLY A 78 15.12 -7.73 -5.02
CA GLY A 78 14.43 -6.51 -4.59
C GLY A 78 15.43 -5.38 -4.42
N ARG A 79 15.15 -4.23 -5.02
CA ARG A 79 15.93 -3.01 -4.85
C ARG A 79 15.05 -1.94 -4.23
N ILE A 80 15.38 -1.54 -3.02
CA ILE A 80 14.72 -0.40 -2.37
C ILE A 80 15.15 0.87 -3.10
N VAL A 81 14.16 1.65 -3.55
CA VAL A 81 14.37 2.93 -4.26
C VAL A 81 14.35 4.07 -3.25
N SER A 82 13.31 4.10 -2.41
CA SER A 82 13.13 5.14 -1.40
C SER A 82 12.46 4.57 -0.15
N VAL A 83 12.81 5.17 0.99
CA VAL A 83 12.14 4.93 2.27
C VAL A 83 11.92 6.28 2.92
N GLU A 84 10.66 6.66 3.06
CA GLU A 84 10.25 7.93 3.61
C GLU A 84 9.49 7.69 4.90
N VAL A 85 10.14 8.01 6.02
CA VAL A 85 9.51 7.96 7.34
C VAL A 85 9.38 9.38 7.90
N PRO A 86 8.16 9.84 8.24
CA PRO A 86 7.96 11.13 8.89
C PRO A 86 8.81 11.26 10.16
N ALA A 87 9.39 12.45 10.38
CA ALA A 87 10.38 12.66 11.45
C ALA A 87 9.91 12.21 12.84
N ARG A 88 8.61 12.38 13.13
CA ARG A 88 7.97 11.96 14.39
C ARG A 88 7.95 10.45 14.63
N HIS A 89 8.17 9.63 13.60
CA HIS A 89 8.13 8.16 13.64
C HIS A 89 9.50 7.52 13.35
N ARG A 90 10.54 8.31 13.06
CA ARG A 90 11.87 7.75 12.80
C ARG A 90 12.42 7.06 14.04
N GLY A 91 13.06 5.91 13.85
CA GLY A 91 13.67 5.14 14.94
C GLY A 91 12.68 4.49 15.90
N THR A 92 11.37 4.52 15.59
CA THR A 92 10.34 3.81 16.36
C THR A 92 10.15 2.36 15.90
N GLY A 93 10.83 1.95 14.82
CA GLY A 93 10.65 0.64 14.18
C GLY A 93 9.68 0.65 13.00
N THR A 94 9.13 1.81 12.62
CA THR A 94 8.23 1.94 11.47
C THR A 94 8.90 1.49 10.16
N GLU A 95 10.19 1.80 10.00
CA GLU A 95 11.00 1.37 8.86
C GLU A 95 11.01 -0.15 8.69
N LEU A 96 11.09 -0.88 9.81
CA LEU A 96 11.10 -2.33 9.84
C LEU A 96 9.73 -2.90 9.49
N GLU A 97 8.67 -2.38 10.10
CA GLU A 97 7.31 -2.85 9.85
C GLU A 97 6.93 -2.64 8.36
N LEU A 98 7.34 -1.51 7.77
CA LEU A 98 7.20 -1.27 6.34
C LEU A 98 7.93 -2.31 5.49
N PHE A 99 9.17 -2.66 5.87
CA PHE A 99 9.92 -3.67 5.16
C PHE A 99 9.30 -5.07 5.29
N GLU A 100 8.81 -5.45 6.47
CA GLU A 100 8.11 -6.73 6.67
C GLU A 100 6.81 -6.81 5.85
N ALA A 101 6.10 -5.69 5.73
CA ALA A 101 4.94 -5.60 4.83
C ALA A 101 5.36 -5.79 3.37
N SER A 102 6.50 -5.25 2.95
CA SER A 102 7.02 -5.47 1.59
C SER A 102 7.39 -6.93 1.31
N LEU A 103 8.00 -7.63 2.27
CA LEU A 103 8.31 -9.06 2.13
C LEU A 103 7.04 -9.90 1.93
N SER A 104 5.95 -9.52 2.59
CA SER A 104 4.66 -10.20 2.47
C SER A 104 4.03 -10.02 1.09
N ALA A 105 4.33 -8.90 0.41
CA ALA A 105 3.87 -8.64 -0.94
C ALA A 105 4.65 -9.42 -2.00
N VAL A 106 5.93 -9.71 -1.74
CA VAL A 106 6.85 -10.37 -2.68
C VAL A 106 7.67 -11.48 -1.99
N PRO A 107 7.03 -12.63 -1.68
CA PRO A 107 7.64 -13.68 -0.85
C PRO A 107 8.84 -14.38 -1.51
N ASP A 108 8.96 -14.30 -2.84
CA ASP A 108 10.00 -15.02 -3.60
C ASP A 108 11.36 -14.29 -3.63
N ILE A 109 11.47 -13.11 -3.02
CA ILE A 109 12.67 -12.29 -3.07
C ILE A 109 13.59 -12.57 -1.88
N ALA A 110 14.72 -13.22 -2.19
CA ALA A 110 15.75 -13.54 -1.20
C ALA A 110 16.85 -12.47 -1.07
N TRP A 111 17.03 -11.62 -2.09
CA TRP A 111 18.11 -10.64 -2.15
C TRP A 111 17.56 -9.21 -2.17
N TRP A 112 18.05 -8.38 -1.25
CA TRP A 112 17.59 -7.00 -1.09
C TRP A 112 18.76 -6.01 -1.14
N THR A 113 18.69 -5.04 -2.04
CA THR A 113 19.65 -3.94 -2.14
C THR A 113 19.06 -2.65 -1.59
N TRP A 114 19.80 -1.99 -0.71
CA TRP A 114 19.38 -0.75 -0.07
C TRP A 114 20.03 0.48 -0.72
N PRO A 115 19.31 1.62 -0.76
CA PRO A 115 19.90 2.89 -1.18
C PRO A 115 20.96 3.35 -0.17
N PRO A 116 21.77 4.38 -0.49
CA PRO A 116 22.70 4.95 0.48
C PRO A 116 21.97 5.39 1.75
N THR A 117 22.33 4.82 2.89
CA THR A 117 21.71 5.09 4.19
C THR A 117 22.59 5.96 5.09
N THR A 118 21.99 6.61 6.09
CA THR A 118 22.76 7.25 7.17
C THR A 118 23.43 6.18 8.05
N PRO A 119 24.43 6.55 8.89
CA PRO A 119 25.05 5.61 9.83
C PRO A 119 24.04 4.87 10.72
N GLU A 120 23.00 5.56 11.19
CA GLU A 120 21.91 4.99 11.99
C GLU A 120 21.09 3.99 11.17
N GLY A 121 20.79 4.32 9.91
CA GLY A 121 20.15 3.42 8.96
C GLY A 121 20.96 2.15 8.73
N SER A 122 22.28 2.27 8.58
CA SER A 122 23.18 1.12 8.42
C SER A 122 23.18 0.20 9.64
N VAL A 123 23.07 0.75 10.85
CA VAL A 123 22.92 -0.05 12.09
C VAL A 123 21.57 -0.78 12.10
N ALA A 124 20.48 -0.08 11.76
CA ALA A 124 19.15 -0.69 11.67
C ALA A 124 19.10 -1.82 10.62
N LEU A 125 19.76 -1.64 9.47
CA LEU A 125 19.87 -2.68 8.43
C LEU A 125 20.63 -3.91 8.90
N ARG A 126 21.72 -3.76 9.67
CA ARG A 126 22.41 -4.92 10.26
C ARG A 126 21.52 -5.65 11.27
N GLN A 127 20.76 -4.92 12.08
CA GLN A 127 19.82 -5.55 13.02
C GLN A 127 18.70 -6.30 12.29
N LEU A 128 18.18 -5.73 11.19
CA LEU A 128 17.21 -6.40 10.32
C LEU A 128 17.80 -7.68 9.71
N ALA A 129 19.02 -7.60 9.17
CA ALA A 129 19.72 -8.76 8.60
C ALA A 129 19.92 -9.89 9.63
N GLN A 130 20.19 -9.55 10.88
CA GLN A 130 20.28 -10.53 11.96
C GLN A 130 18.95 -11.19 12.32
N ARG A 131 17.81 -10.49 12.16
CA ARG A 131 16.47 -11.04 12.42
C ARG A 131 15.95 -11.90 11.29
N ARG A 132 16.42 -11.66 10.06
CA ARG A 132 16.02 -12.39 8.84
C ARG A 132 17.26 -12.98 8.16
N PRO A 133 17.93 -13.98 8.77
CA PRO A 133 19.15 -14.58 8.22
C PRO A 133 18.94 -15.31 6.88
N GLU A 134 17.70 -15.64 6.53
CA GLU A 134 17.30 -16.21 5.25
C GLU A 134 17.37 -15.19 4.09
N LEU A 135 17.37 -13.89 4.40
CA LEU A 135 17.48 -12.83 3.42
C LEU A 135 18.91 -12.33 3.32
N THR A 136 19.34 -12.01 2.10
CA THR A 136 20.66 -11.44 1.85
C THR A 136 20.52 -9.94 1.61
N PHE A 137 21.28 -9.15 2.37
CA PHE A 137 21.23 -7.69 2.32
C PHE A 137 22.50 -7.12 1.70
N TRP A 138 22.31 -6.26 0.69
CA TRP A 138 23.36 -5.54 0.00
C TRP A 138 23.19 -4.04 0.23
N ASP A 139 24.29 -3.33 0.42
CA ASP A 139 24.28 -1.88 0.47
C ASP A 139 24.36 -1.26 -0.94
N ALA A 140 24.33 0.07 -1.00
CA ALA A 140 24.38 0.81 -2.25
C ALA A 140 25.72 0.69 -3.01
N SER A 141 26.79 0.27 -2.32
CA SER A 141 28.10 0.02 -2.93
C SER A 141 28.23 -1.39 -3.50
N GLY A 142 27.22 -2.25 -3.27
CA GLY A 142 27.26 -3.66 -3.63
C GLY A 142 28.03 -4.51 -2.62
N ALA A 143 28.32 -3.97 -1.43
CA ALA A 143 28.88 -4.77 -0.35
C ALA A 143 27.76 -5.49 0.40
N ARG A 144 28.01 -6.75 0.77
CA ARG A 144 27.09 -7.53 1.59
C ARG A 144 27.14 -7.02 3.03
N ILE A 145 25.98 -6.74 3.60
CA ILE A 145 25.86 -6.13 4.94
C ILE A 145 26.08 -7.19 6.03
N VAL A 146 25.51 -8.40 5.87
CA VAL A 146 25.71 -9.61 6.70
C VAL A 146 25.40 -10.85 5.86
#